data_AF-A0A9D1MTX3-F1
#
_entry.id   AF-A0A9D1MTX3-F1
#
_cell.length_a   1.000
_cell.length_b   1.000
_cell.length_c   1.000
_cell.angle_alpha   90.00
_cell.angle_beta   90.00
_cell.angle_gamma   90.00
#
_symmetry.space_group_name_H-M   'P 1'
#
loop_
_entity.id
_entity.type
_entity.pdbx_description
1 polymer ?
#
loop_
_entity_poly.entity_id
_entity_poly.type
_entity_poly.pdbx_seq_one_letter_code
_entity_poly.pdbx_strand_id
1 'polypeptide(L)'
;MACCLCSENDVCAGCDSGSCPDKDRCANRHCSMEKGLGGCFACAEVLQCTKGLLQKVKPRAFALFIRQRGQNAQLDVLKQNESRGVVYHRSGVNGDYDAFETPQQLLCFLGDGPP
;
A
#
# COMPACT_ATOMS: atom_id res chain seq x y z
N MET A 1 -2.00 -4.90 1.49
CA MET A 1 -1.90 -3.69 0.64
C MET A 1 -2.79 -2.63 1.25
N ALA A 2 -2.38 -1.38 1.23
CA ALA A 2 -2.92 -0.24 1.99
C ALA A 2 -4.45 -0.03 1.97
N CYS A 3 -5.16 -0.71 1.09
CA CYS A 3 -6.61 -0.72 1.05
C CYS A 3 -7.25 -1.22 2.37
N CYS A 4 -6.57 -2.06 3.17
CA CYS A 4 -7.04 -2.43 4.52
C CYS A 4 -7.03 -1.27 5.53
N LEU A 5 -6.46 -0.13 5.14
CA LEU A 5 -6.22 1.08 5.95
C LEU A 5 -6.94 2.29 5.35
N CYS A 6 -7.71 2.05 4.30
CA CYS A 6 -8.52 3.03 3.60
C CYS A 6 -9.86 3.14 4.35
N SER A 7 -10.13 4.29 4.96
CA SER A 7 -11.44 4.61 5.56
C SER A 7 -12.58 4.65 4.53
N GLU A 8 -12.25 4.75 3.24
CA GLU A 8 -13.19 4.71 2.13
C GLU A 8 -13.48 3.28 1.65
N ASN A 9 -12.88 2.26 2.28
CA ASN A 9 -13.08 0.86 1.91
C ASN A 9 -13.08 -0.06 3.14
N ASP A 10 -14.17 0.02 3.91
CA ASP A 10 -14.49 -0.88 5.04
C ASP A 10 -14.50 -2.38 4.66
N VAL A 11 -14.45 -2.69 3.35
CA VAL A 11 -14.59 -4.04 2.80
C VAL A 11 -13.25 -4.63 2.33
N CYS A 12 -12.16 -3.85 2.30
CA CYS A 12 -10.89 -4.37 1.81
C CYS A 12 -10.11 -5.14 2.89
N ALA A 13 -10.46 -6.41 3.07
CA ALA A 13 -9.74 -7.35 3.94
C ALA A 13 -8.39 -7.83 3.35
N GLY A 14 -7.87 -7.15 2.31
CA GLY A 14 -6.59 -7.45 1.68
C GLY A 14 -6.71 -8.36 0.45
N CYS A 15 -5.61 -8.54 -0.28
CA CYS A 15 -5.63 -9.25 -1.56
C CYS A 15 -6.09 -10.72 -1.44
N ASP A 16 -5.84 -11.36 -0.31
CA ASP A 16 -6.18 -12.76 -0.07
C ASP A 16 -7.66 -12.98 0.30
N SER A 17 -8.32 -11.95 0.84
CA SER A 17 -9.69 -12.04 1.39
C SER A 17 -10.77 -12.45 0.38
N GLY A 18 -10.54 -12.25 -0.92
CA GLY A 18 -11.55 -12.51 -1.95
C GLY A 18 -12.79 -11.60 -1.88
N SER A 19 -12.78 -10.54 -1.06
CA SER A 19 -13.88 -9.57 -0.92
C SER A 19 -13.76 -8.38 -1.84
N CYS A 20 -12.61 -8.21 -2.52
CA CYS A 20 -12.41 -7.13 -3.49
C CYS A 20 -13.34 -7.33 -4.71
N PRO A 21 -14.15 -6.33 -5.11
CA PRO A 21 -15.02 -6.42 -6.28
C PRO A 21 -14.26 -6.77 -7.57
N ASP A 22 -13.04 -6.25 -7.72
CA ASP A 22 -12.19 -6.47 -8.89
C ASP A 22 -11.22 -7.65 -8.74
N LYS A 23 -11.44 -8.54 -7.75
CA LYS A 23 -10.51 -9.64 -7.43
C LYS A 23 -10.15 -10.50 -8.63
N ASP A 24 -11.11 -10.77 -9.51
CA ASP A 24 -10.94 -11.69 -10.65
C ASP A 24 -10.15 -11.04 -11.78
N ARG A 25 -10.01 -9.71 -11.78
CA ARG A 25 -9.26 -8.94 -12.80
C ARG A 25 -7.97 -8.32 -12.25
N CYS A 26 -7.70 -8.46 -10.95
CA CYS A 26 -6.53 -7.88 -10.30
C CYS A 26 -5.25 -8.67 -10.62
N ALA A 27 -4.42 -8.15 -11.51
CA ALA A 27 -3.16 -8.79 -11.91
C ALA A 27 -2.20 -9.06 -10.74
N ASN A 28 -2.17 -8.18 -9.74
CA ASN A 28 -1.33 -8.36 -8.55
C ASN A 28 -1.83 -9.50 -7.66
N ARG A 29 -3.16 -9.65 -7.53
CA ARG A 29 -3.78 -10.71 -6.72
C ARG A 29 -3.51 -12.08 -7.33
N HIS A 30 -3.79 -12.24 -8.62
CA HIS A 30 -3.48 -13.48 -9.36
C HIS A 30 -2.00 -13.85 -9.20
N CYS A 31 -1.10 -12.89 -9.47
CA CYS A 31 0.34 -13.11 -9.32
C CYS A 31 0.75 -13.50 -7.89
N SER A 32 0.15 -12.92 -6.84
CA SER A 32 0.49 -13.31 -5.47
C SER A 32 -0.03 -14.70 -5.13
N MET A 33 -1.22 -15.06 -5.58
CA MET A 33 -1.80 -16.38 -5.34
C MET A 33 -1.07 -17.50 -6.09
N GLU A 34 -0.73 -17.29 -7.36
CA GLU A 34 0.08 -18.24 -8.15
C GLU A 34 1.42 -18.53 -7.48
N LYS A 35 2.00 -17.52 -6.79
CA LYS A 35 3.24 -17.65 -6.02
C LYS A 35 3.03 -18.11 -4.57
N GLY A 36 1.79 -18.35 -4.12
CA GLY A 36 1.48 -18.73 -2.74
C GLY A 36 1.82 -17.64 -1.70
N LEU A 37 1.76 -16.37 -2.09
CA LEU A 37 2.15 -15.21 -1.26
C LEU A 37 0.92 -14.49 -0.70
N GLY A 38 0.99 -14.05 0.56
CA GLY A 38 -0.03 -13.21 1.19
C GLY A 38 -0.17 -11.79 0.62
N GLY A 39 0.65 -11.44 -0.39
CA GLY A 39 0.57 -10.18 -1.12
C GLY A 39 1.91 -9.77 -1.74
N CYS A 40 1.91 -8.66 -2.49
CA CYS A 40 3.11 -8.19 -3.19
C CYS A 40 4.30 -7.90 -2.27
N PHE A 41 4.06 -7.47 -1.02
CA PHE A 41 5.12 -7.20 -0.05
C PHE A 41 5.97 -8.45 0.28
N ALA A 42 5.37 -9.64 0.20
CA ALA A 42 6.06 -10.91 0.45
C ALA A 42 6.90 -11.38 -0.75
N CYS A 43 6.72 -10.78 -1.93
CA CYS A 43 7.45 -11.15 -3.15
C CYS A 43 8.90 -10.65 -3.10
N ALA A 44 9.87 -11.53 -3.36
CA ALA A 44 11.29 -11.17 -3.42
C ALA A 44 11.61 -10.13 -4.50
N GLU A 45 10.85 -10.12 -5.60
CA GLU A 45 11.03 -9.22 -6.74
C GLU A 45 10.38 -7.84 -6.55
N VAL A 46 9.70 -7.58 -5.42
CA VAL A 46 8.88 -6.35 -5.25
C VAL A 46 9.67 -5.05 -5.42
N LEU A 47 10.98 -5.06 -5.16
CA LEU A 47 11.88 -3.91 -5.34
C LEU A 47 11.83 -3.37 -6.78
N GLN A 48 11.77 -4.26 -7.77
CA GLN A 48 11.78 -3.92 -9.19
C GLN A 48 10.42 -4.14 -9.87
N CYS A 49 9.41 -4.63 -9.14
CA CYS A 49 8.14 -4.99 -9.74
C CYS A 49 7.29 -3.77 -10.10
N THR A 50 6.88 -3.70 -11.36
CA THR A 50 5.96 -2.70 -11.92
C THR A 50 4.69 -3.36 -12.48
N LYS A 51 4.27 -4.50 -11.91
CA LYS A 51 3.04 -5.17 -12.33
C LYS A 51 1.81 -4.48 -11.73
N GLY A 52 0.82 -4.16 -12.57
CA GLY A 52 -0.48 -3.65 -12.15
C GLY A 52 -0.40 -2.44 -11.23
N LEU A 53 -0.94 -2.55 -10.01
CA LEU A 53 -0.97 -1.49 -9.01
C LEU A 53 0.42 -1.01 -8.59
N LEU A 54 1.46 -1.84 -8.72
CA LEU A 54 2.84 -1.45 -8.40
C LEU A 54 3.47 -0.49 -9.43
N GLN A 55 2.77 -0.18 -10.52
CA GLN A 55 3.15 0.94 -11.39
C GLN A 55 2.93 2.30 -10.72
N LYS A 56 2.02 2.37 -9.74
CA LYS A 56 1.71 3.59 -9.01
C LYS A 56 2.64 3.75 -7.80
N VAL A 57 2.98 5.00 -7.49
CA VAL A 57 3.86 5.38 -6.38
C VAL A 57 3.36 4.85 -5.03
N LYS A 58 2.11 5.18 -4.66
CA LYS A 58 1.53 4.83 -3.36
C LYS A 58 1.50 3.32 -3.07
N PRO A 59 0.89 2.47 -3.91
CA PRO A 59 0.91 1.02 -3.70
C PRO A 59 2.32 0.41 -3.65
N ARG A 60 3.26 0.91 -4.48
CA ARG A 60 4.64 0.41 -4.52
C ARG A 60 5.39 0.77 -3.24
N ALA A 61 5.38 2.03 -2.83
CA ALA A 61 6.04 2.46 -1.59
C ALA A 61 5.50 1.70 -0.37
N PHE A 62 4.18 1.48 -0.31
CA PHE A 62 3.57 0.76 0.80
C PHE A 62 3.96 -0.72 0.82
N ALA A 63 4.04 -1.38 -0.33
CA ALA A 63 4.54 -2.75 -0.42
C ALA A 63 6.01 -2.85 0.00
N LEU A 64 6.83 -1.87 -0.38
CA LEU A 64 8.24 -1.78 0.04
C LEU A 64 8.38 -1.54 1.54
N PHE A 65 7.58 -0.64 2.11
CA PHE A 65 7.60 -0.36 3.55
C PHE A 65 7.22 -1.61 4.35
N ILE A 66 6.14 -2.31 3.99
CA ILE A 66 5.74 -3.56 4.66
C ILE A 66 6.86 -4.60 4.57
N ARG A 67 7.51 -4.73 3.41
CA ARG A 67 8.62 -5.67 3.25
C ARG A 67 9.79 -5.36 4.20
N GLN A 68 10.08 -4.07 4.41
CA GLN A 68 11.21 -3.63 5.23
C GLN A 68 10.90 -3.62 6.73
N ARG A 69 9.69 -3.23 7.12
CA ARG A 69 9.33 -2.93 8.52
C ARG A 69 8.11 -3.70 9.05
N GLY A 70 7.43 -4.45 8.19
CA GLY A 70 6.23 -5.21 8.55
C GLY A 70 4.94 -4.40 8.46
N GLN A 71 3.81 -5.11 8.51
CA GLN A 71 2.48 -4.49 8.41
C GLN A 71 2.16 -3.64 9.62
N ASN A 72 2.44 -4.10 10.84
CA ASN A 72 2.13 -3.37 12.07
C ASN A 72 2.86 -2.02 12.12
N ALA A 73 4.14 -1.97 11.75
CA ALA A 73 4.87 -0.71 11.67
C ALA A 73 4.24 0.27 10.67
N GLN A 74 3.65 -0.22 9.57
CA GLN A 74 2.93 0.63 8.64
C GLN A 74 1.68 1.24 9.31
N LEU A 75 0.94 0.45 10.09
CA LEU A 75 -0.23 0.95 10.83
C LEU A 75 0.18 2.06 11.80
N ASP A 76 1.26 1.83 12.54
CA ASP A 76 1.75 2.77 13.55
C ASP A 76 2.17 4.10 12.91
N VAL A 77 2.92 4.07 11.81
CA VAL A 77 3.33 5.31 11.13
C VAL A 77 2.15 6.03 10.48
N LEU A 78 1.17 5.31 9.91
CA LEU A 78 -0.02 5.96 9.35
C LEU A 78 -0.84 6.65 10.45
N LYS A 79 -1.03 6.01 11.60
CA LYS A 79 -1.72 6.59 12.76
C LYS A 79 -0.98 7.80 13.32
N GLN A 80 0.35 7.73 13.42
CA GLN A 80 1.18 8.85 13.86
C GLN A 80 1.09 10.02 12.88
N ASN A 81 1.19 9.76 11.58
CA ASN A 81 1.08 10.78 10.55
C ASN A 81 -0.31 11.44 10.53
N GLU A 82 -1.38 10.66 10.69
CA GLU A 82 -2.75 11.18 10.83
C GLU A 82 -2.88 12.11 12.04
N SER A 83 -2.31 11.75 13.19
CA SER A 83 -2.29 12.62 14.39
C SER A 83 -1.50 13.93 14.18
N ARG A 84 -0.63 13.96 13.16
CA ARG A 84 0.14 15.13 12.73
C ARG A 84 -0.49 15.87 11.54
N GLY A 85 -1.73 15.53 11.19
CA GLY A 85 -2.51 16.21 10.16
C GLY A 85 -2.30 15.70 8.73
N VAL A 86 -1.60 14.57 8.54
CA VAL A 86 -1.48 13.93 7.22
C VAL A 86 -2.79 13.26 6.87
N VAL A 87 -3.33 13.60 5.70
CA VAL A 87 -4.64 13.13 5.25
C VAL A 87 -4.47 12.00 4.24
N TYR A 88 -4.96 10.81 4.60
CA TYR A 88 -4.88 9.64 3.73
C TYR A 88 -5.77 9.77 2.48
N HIS A 89 -6.97 10.35 2.62
CA HIS A 89 -7.92 10.64 1.55
C HIS A 89 -8.53 12.04 1.71
N ARG A 90 -8.36 12.90 0.69
CA ARG A 90 -8.96 14.24 0.59
C ARG A 90 -10.15 14.27 -0.36
N SER A 91 -10.03 13.60 -1.50
CA SER A 91 -11.06 13.53 -2.53
C SER A 91 -10.99 12.18 -3.24
N GLY A 92 -12.05 11.38 -3.07
CA GLY A 92 -12.02 9.96 -3.43
C GLY A 92 -10.84 9.24 -2.77
N VAL A 93 -10.07 8.49 -3.54
CA VAL A 93 -8.94 7.69 -3.04
C VAL A 93 -7.60 8.44 -2.99
N ASN A 94 -7.58 9.74 -3.29
CA ASN A 94 -6.36 10.56 -3.35
C ASN A 94 -6.19 11.37 -2.07
N GLY A 95 -4.97 11.43 -1.52
CA GLY A 95 -4.60 12.24 -0.36
C GLY A 95 -3.11 12.60 -0.35
N ASP A 96 -2.55 12.90 0.82
CA ASP A 96 -1.18 13.41 0.95
C ASP A 96 -0.13 12.39 0.50
N TYR A 97 -0.41 11.11 0.66
CA TYR A 97 0.46 10.03 0.18
C TYR A 97 0.52 9.90 -1.35
N ASP A 98 -0.31 10.65 -2.10
CA ASP A 98 -0.27 10.70 -3.56
C ASP A 98 0.52 11.91 -4.10
N ALA A 99 1.06 12.77 -3.23
CA ALA A 99 1.81 13.97 -3.61
C ALA A 99 3.29 13.72 -3.99
N PHE A 100 3.71 12.45 -4.06
CA PHE A 100 5.10 12.06 -4.29
C PHE A 100 5.31 11.56 -5.73
N GLU A 101 6.43 11.93 -6.34
CA GLU A 101 6.78 11.54 -7.70
C GLU A 101 7.34 10.10 -7.77
N THR A 102 8.02 9.66 -6.70
CA THR A 102 8.68 8.35 -6.67
C THR A 102 8.32 7.54 -5.42
N PRO A 103 8.31 6.19 -5.52
CA PRO A 103 8.12 5.32 -4.37
C PRO A 103 9.12 5.57 -3.24
N GLN A 104 10.35 5.96 -3.59
CA GLN A 104 11.44 6.22 -2.65
C GLN A 104 11.19 7.47 -1.81
N GLN A 105 10.72 8.56 -2.43
CA GLN A 105 10.36 9.78 -1.68
C GLN A 105 9.24 9.48 -0.67
N LEU A 106 8.20 8.77 -1.09
CA LEU A 106 7.11 8.36 -0.20
C LEU A 106 7.59 7.38 0.88
N LEU A 107 8.53 6.49 0.57
CA LEU A 107 9.11 5.56 1.54
C LEU A 107 9.89 6.31 2.64
N CYS A 108 10.67 7.33 2.28
CA CYS A 108 11.34 8.20 3.25
C CYS A 108 10.30 8.93 4.12
N PHE A 109 9.27 9.52 3.51
CA PHE A 109 8.19 10.18 4.25
C PHE A 109 7.48 9.25 5.24
N LEU A 110 7.24 7.99 4.87
CA LEU A 110 6.67 7.00 5.79
C LEU A 110 7.60 6.67 6.97
N GLY A 111 8.92 6.83 6.79
CA GLY A 111 9.92 6.61 7.85
C GLY A 111 10.13 7.82 8.76
N ASP A 112 10.09 9.03 8.19
CA ASP A 112 10.45 10.29 8.88
C ASP A 112 9.21 11.05 9.38
N GLY A 113 8.07 10.87 8.71
CA GLY A 113 6.83 11.61 8.92
C GLY A 113 6.84 12.99 8.23
N PRO A 114 5.77 13.80 8.40
CA PRO A 114 5.77 15.20 7.96
C PRO A 114 6.87 16.02 8.68
N PRO A 115 7.18 17.24 8.21
CA PRO A 115 8.02 18.17 8.95
C PRO A 115 7.44 18.57 10.32
#